data_AF-A0A970YQ20-F1
#
_entry.id   AF-A0A970YQ20-F1
#
_cell.length_a   1.000
_cell.length_b   1.000
_cell.length_c   1.000
_cell.angle_alpha   90.00
_cell.angle_beta   90.00
_cell.angle_gamma   90.00
#
_symmetry.space_group_name_H-M   'P 1'
#
loop_
_entity.id
_entity.type
_entity.pdbx_description
1 polymer ?
#
loop_
_entity_poly.entity_id
_entity_poly.type
_entity_poly.pdbx_seq_one_letter_code
_entity_poly.pdbx_strand_id
1 'polypeptide(L)'
;MDNNLNIYRFINSRDIRKHLQDLKYEFNALEAAWLVYQCAGATLEEKHGSWTWIIENMPDMEVIERPNCKYRESLHDTLRKYIALEEKLLDMYIEPADAVYVCEHFIGNDRENQISVFFDIDECLKDISYYWSDFDPEDLTDGVTTVITRHFRENKSCIQVEYNTDCAVESVRAWPKPEELWNEECDDLELSFFDGLWFDFPTPFKKGDIICRYTDSAKGDEYGFCKGPIVLEGLLTWYLSDDGPRSLKSYIDGENGDTTDMTVYGYFMFEDGHIYRECTDNYMDMEFYRGPSTGIRRMYKALSSYIKGDIELELFLYAQRMFMLDKQKEDFTANCFTDEGLRLAGLMDDPQED
;
A
#
# COMPACT_ATOMS: atom_id res chain seq x y z
N MET A 1 -12.77 21.87 23.01
CA MET A 1 -12.43 21.85 21.58
C MET A 1 -13.12 20.62 21.04
N ASP A 2 -13.99 20.78 20.04
CA ASP A 2 -14.71 19.66 19.45
C ASP A 2 -13.69 18.68 18.86
N ASN A 3 -13.44 17.60 19.58
CA ASN A 3 -12.51 16.54 19.18
C ASN A 3 -13.23 15.61 18.21
N ASN A 4 -13.73 16.16 17.11
CA ASN A 4 -14.42 15.39 16.09
C ASN A 4 -13.35 14.68 15.25
N LEU A 5 -13.36 13.34 15.28
CA LEU A 5 -12.41 12.53 14.52
C LEU A 5 -12.61 12.80 13.03
N ASN A 6 -11.55 13.24 12.35
CA ASN A 6 -11.58 13.47 10.91
C ASN A 6 -11.27 12.18 10.15
N ILE A 7 -12.30 11.40 9.81
CA ILE A 7 -12.16 10.10 9.13
C ILE A 7 -11.36 10.23 7.81
N TYR A 8 -11.47 11.35 7.10
CA TYR A 8 -10.73 11.56 5.85
C TYR A 8 -9.20 11.49 6.01
N ARG A 9 -8.66 11.74 7.22
CA ARG A 9 -7.21 11.66 7.50
C ARG A 9 -6.64 10.25 7.28
N PHE A 10 -7.48 9.23 7.44
CA PHE A 10 -7.09 7.82 7.31
C PHE A 10 -7.09 7.31 5.86
N ILE A 11 -7.55 8.11 4.89
CA ILE A 11 -7.44 7.76 3.47
C ILE A 11 -6.01 8.02 3.02
N ASN A 12 -5.26 6.99 2.63
CA ASN A 12 -3.87 7.11 2.19
C ASN A 12 -3.75 8.02 0.96
N SER A 13 -4.56 7.77 -0.08
CA SER A 13 -4.61 8.58 -1.30
C SER A 13 -5.11 10.00 -1.07
N ARG A 14 -4.28 11.02 -1.36
CA ARG A 14 -4.66 12.44 -1.32
C ARG A 14 -5.75 12.79 -2.33
N ASP A 15 -5.78 12.11 -3.48
CA ASP A 15 -6.75 12.41 -4.54
C ASP A 15 -8.12 11.85 -4.20
N ILE A 16 -8.19 10.63 -3.68
CA ILE A 16 -9.44 10.04 -3.18
C ILE A 16 -9.90 10.79 -1.93
N ARG A 17 -8.99 11.12 -1.01
CA ARG A 17 -9.30 11.95 0.17
C ARG A 17 -9.98 13.25 -0.23
N LYS A 18 -9.36 13.99 -1.14
CA LYS A 18 -9.92 15.26 -1.64
C LYS A 18 -11.26 15.05 -2.33
N HIS A 19 -11.37 14.01 -3.16
CA HIS A 19 -12.62 13.70 -3.86
C HIS A 19 -13.78 13.43 -2.89
N LEU A 20 -13.58 12.57 -1.89
CA LEU A 20 -14.59 12.26 -0.90
C LEU A 20 -14.93 13.46 -0.01
N GLN A 21 -13.96 14.33 0.29
CA GLN A 21 -14.20 15.61 0.97
C GLN A 21 -15.06 16.55 0.13
N ASP A 22 -14.77 16.69 -1.16
CA ASP A 22 -15.54 17.52 -2.09
C ASP A 22 -16.99 17.01 -2.23
N LEU A 23 -17.18 15.68 -2.21
CA LEU A 23 -18.49 15.04 -2.17
C LEU A 23 -19.21 15.15 -0.81
N LYS A 24 -18.48 15.50 0.26
CA LYS A 24 -18.94 15.41 1.65
C LYS A 24 -19.48 14.02 1.97
N TYR A 25 -18.73 13.00 1.55
CA TYR A 25 -19.10 11.61 1.77
C TYR A 25 -19.25 11.32 3.27
N GLU A 26 -20.40 10.77 3.67
CA GLU A 26 -20.67 10.37 5.05
C GLU A 26 -20.33 8.89 5.22
N PHE A 27 -19.35 8.59 6.07
CA PHE A 27 -18.92 7.23 6.36
C PHE A 27 -19.83 6.61 7.42
N ASN A 28 -20.21 5.35 7.22
CA ASN A 28 -20.75 4.53 8.31
C ASN A 28 -19.62 4.02 9.23
N ALA A 29 -19.99 3.43 10.37
CA ALA A 29 -19.02 3.00 11.38
C ALA A 29 -18.06 1.92 10.86
N LEU A 30 -18.53 1.01 10.02
CA LEU A 30 -17.72 -0.08 9.44
C LEU A 30 -16.71 0.44 8.41
N GLU A 31 -17.13 1.37 7.53
CA GLU A 31 -16.23 2.06 6.60
C GLU A 31 -15.17 2.86 7.35
N ALA A 32 -15.57 3.61 8.37
CA ALA A 32 -14.65 4.39 9.20
C ALA A 32 -13.61 3.49 9.91
N ALA A 33 -14.06 2.36 10.47
CA ALA A 33 -13.18 1.42 11.14
C ALA A 33 -12.16 0.78 10.17
N TRP A 34 -12.59 0.41 8.96
CA TRP A 34 -11.71 -0.15 7.95
C TRP A 34 -10.71 0.88 7.39
N LEU A 35 -11.13 2.15 7.24
CA LEU A 35 -10.22 3.25 6.89
C LEU A 35 -9.11 3.42 7.94
N VAL A 36 -9.44 3.37 9.23
CA VAL A 36 -8.46 3.41 10.33
C VAL A 36 -7.48 2.23 10.23
N TYR A 37 -8.00 1.02 9.98
CA TYR A 37 -7.19 -0.20 9.85
C TYR A 37 -6.12 -0.08 8.75
N GLN A 38 -6.51 0.27 7.52
CA GLN A 38 -5.61 0.31 6.36
C GLN A 38 -4.68 1.53 6.33
N CYS A 39 -4.84 2.50 7.24
CA CYS A 39 -4.05 3.71 7.20
C CYS A 39 -2.60 3.39 7.56
N ALA A 40 -1.70 3.53 6.58
CA ALA A 40 -0.29 3.21 6.75
C ALA A 40 0.42 4.20 7.66
N GLY A 41 0.02 5.47 7.62
CA GLY A 41 0.64 6.54 8.42
C GLY A 41 0.00 6.77 9.79
N ALA A 42 -0.76 5.80 10.32
CA ALA A 42 -1.38 5.88 11.64
C ALA A 42 -0.70 4.91 12.60
N THR A 43 -0.32 5.39 13.80
CA THR A 43 0.22 4.51 14.84
C THR A 43 -0.88 3.61 15.41
N LEU A 44 -0.49 2.51 16.05
CA LEU A 44 -1.42 1.61 16.71
C LEU A 44 -2.19 2.31 17.84
N GLU A 45 -1.54 3.22 18.57
CA GLU A 45 -2.20 4.08 19.57
C GLU A 45 -3.27 4.97 18.94
N GLU A 46 -2.96 5.60 17.79
CA GLU A 46 -3.93 6.39 17.04
C GLU A 46 -5.09 5.53 16.52
N LYS A 47 -4.82 4.29 16.07
CA LYS A 47 -5.83 3.34 15.62
C LYS A 47 -6.77 2.94 16.77
N HIS A 48 -6.21 2.55 17.93
CA HIS A 48 -6.99 2.21 19.14
C HIS A 48 -7.85 3.38 19.62
N GLY A 49 -7.28 4.58 19.66
CA GLY A 49 -8.01 5.81 20.02
C GLY A 49 -9.14 6.12 19.03
N SER A 50 -8.91 5.90 17.74
CA SER A 50 -9.90 6.14 16.68
C SER A 50 -11.03 5.13 16.70
N TRP A 51 -10.74 3.85 16.89
CA TRP A 51 -11.77 2.82 17.07
C TRP A 51 -12.58 3.04 18.35
N THR A 52 -11.94 3.46 19.44
CA THR A 52 -12.63 3.85 20.67
C THR A 52 -13.58 5.02 20.42
N TRP A 53 -13.13 6.04 19.67
CA TRP A 53 -13.99 7.15 19.29
C TRP A 53 -15.18 6.70 18.43
N ILE A 54 -14.96 5.79 17.46
CA ILE A 54 -16.03 5.21 16.62
C ILE A 54 -17.07 4.51 17.50
N ILE A 55 -16.64 3.68 18.45
CA ILE A 55 -17.50 2.98 19.41
C ILE A 55 -18.37 3.96 20.22
N GLU A 56 -17.82 5.11 20.60
CA GLU A 56 -18.49 6.09 21.46
C GLU A 56 -19.41 7.06 20.69
N ASN A 57 -19.10 7.35 19.42
CA ASN A 57 -19.69 8.48 18.70
C ASN A 57 -20.43 8.10 17.41
N MET A 58 -20.23 6.89 16.88
CA MET A 58 -20.94 6.40 15.68
C MET A 58 -22.01 5.36 16.07
N PRO A 59 -23.06 5.17 15.25
CA PRO A 59 -24.03 4.11 15.48
C PRO A 59 -23.39 2.73 15.36
N ASP A 60 -23.72 1.83 16.30
CA ASP A 60 -23.36 0.42 16.18
C ASP A 60 -24.10 -0.22 15.01
N MET A 61 -23.49 -1.22 14.40
CA MET A 61 -24.06 -1.94 13.26
C MET A 61 -23.58 -3.39 13.21
N GLU A 62 -24.39 -4.24 12.59
CA GLU A 62 -24.01 -5.61 12.28
C GLU A 62 -22.91 -5.63 11.21
N VAL A 63 -22.01 -6.60 11.31
CA VAL A 63 -21.08 -6.96 10.24
C VAL A 63 -21.67 -8.18 9.54
N ILE A 64 -22.13 -7.97 8.31
CA ILE A 64 -22.69 -9.04 7.48
C ILE A 64 -21.62 -10.08 7.15
N GLU A 65 -22.03 -11.34 7.06
CA GLU A 65 -21.14 -12.42 6.64
C GLU A 65 -20.67 -12.20 5.19
N ARG A 66 -19.39 -12.48 4.95
CA ARG A 66 -18.72 -12.48 3.65
C ARG A 66 -17.85 -13.74 3.54
N PRO A 67 -17.39 -14.13 2.32
CA PRO A 67 -16.57 -15.33 2.15
C PRO A 67 -15.38 -15.46 3.12
N ASN A 68 -14.77 -14.33 3.48
CA ASN A 68 -13.61 -14.25 4.38
C ASN A 68 -13.87 -13.40 5.64
N CYS A 69 -15.13 -13.08 5.98
CA CYS A 69 -15.47 -12.36 7.21
C CYS A 69 -16.74 -12.96 7.83
N LYS A 70 -16.64 -13.44 9.06
CA LYS A 70 -17.80 -13.99 9.77
C LYS A 70 -18.84 -12.93 10.11
N TYR A 71 -20.09 -13.36 10.22
CA TYR A 71 -21.16 -12.54 10.78
C TYR A 71 -20.81 -12.06 12.19
N ARG A 72 -21.11 -10.79 12.49
CA ARG A 72 -21.00 -10.22 13.84
C ARG A 72 -22.20 -9.34 14.14
N GLU A 73 -22.81 -9.56 15.30
CA GLU A 73 -24.00 -8.80 15.72
C GLU A 73 -23.68 -7.33 16.05
N SER A 74 -22.45 -7.04 16.50
CA SER A 74 -22.02 -5.69 16.90
C SER A 74 -20.60 -5.42 16.41
N LEU A 75 -20.45 -4.40 15.56
CA LEU A 75 -19.15 -3.84 15.22
C LEU A 75 -18.44 -3.32 16.47
N HIS A 76 -19.16 -2.67 17.38
CA HIS A 76 -18.56 -2.08 18.57
C HIS A 76 -17.91 -3.15 19.46
N ASP A 77 -18.60 -4.26 19.72
CA ASP A 77 -18.02 -5.38 20.47
C ASP A 77 -16.84 -6.02 19.75
N THR A 78 -16.91 -6.08 18.42
CA THR A 78 -15.81 -6.60 17.59
C THR A 78 -14.56 -5.74 17.72
N LEU A 79 -14.70 -4.41 17.61
CA LEU A 79 -13.59 -3.47 17.76
C LEU A 79 -12.98 -3.54 19.17
N ARG A 80 -13.80 -3.66 20.22
CA ARG A 80 -13.29 -3.86 21.59
C ARG A 80 -12.44 -5.13 21.72
N LYS A 81 -12.89 -6.23 21.11
CA LYS A 81 -12.14 -7.50 21.11
C LYS A 81 -10.86 -7.40 20.29
N TYR A 82 -10.90 -6.70 19.16
CA TYR A 82 -9.74 -6.47 18.31
C TYR A 82 -8.67 -5.64 19.04
N ILE A 83 -9.06 -4.51 19.66
CA ILE A 83 -8.17 -3.69 20.52
C ILE A 83 -7.58 -4.55 21.65
N ALA A 84 -8.42 -5.29 22.39
CA ALA A 84 -7.97 -6.11 23.50
C ALA A 84 -7.00 -7.23 23.07
N LEU A 85 -7.15 -7.75 21.85
CA LEU A 85 -6.21 -8.73 21.28
C LEU A 85 -4.84 -8.10 21.01
N GLU A 86 -4.82 -6.93 20.38
CA GLU A 86 -3.57 -6.20 20.10
C GLU A 86 -2.88 -5.74 21.39
N GLU A 87 -3.63 -5.23 22.38
CA GLU A 87 -3.09 -4.90 23.70
C GLU A 87 -2.48 -6.12 24.40
N LYS A 88 -3.19 -7.27 24.37
CA LYS A 88 -2.67 -8.51 24.95
C LYS A 88 -1.38 -8.97 24.24
N LEU A 89 -1.30 -8.82 22.92
CA LEU A 89 -0.08 -9.13 22.16
C LEU A 89 1.08 -8.22 22.56
N LEU A 90 0.83 -6.92 22.76
CA LEU A 90 1.84 -5.97 23.23
C LEU A 90 2.33 -6.29 24.65
N ASP A 91 1.41 -6.65 25.55
CA ASP A 91 1.77 -7.07 26.92
C ASP A 91 2.71 -8.28 26.87
N MET A 92 2.31 -9.34 26.14
CA MET A 92 3.15 -10.53 25.94
C MET A 92 4.47 -10.22 25.23
N TYR A 93 4.49 -9.19 24.38
CA TYR A 93 5.68 -8.75 23.66
C TYR A 93 6.71 -8.08 24.57
N ILE A 94 6.33 -7.44 25.68
CA ILE A 94 7.27 -6.77 26.61
C ILE A 94 7.53 -7.55 27.90
N GLU A 95 6.68 -8.49 28.28
CA GLU A 95 6.80 -9.23 29.54
C GLU A 95 8.13 -10.02 29.64
N PRO A 96 8.81 -10.06 30.80
CA PRO A 96 10.06 -10.82 30.94
C PRO A 96 9.89 -12.33 30.68
N ALA A 97 10.61 -12.88 29.70
CA ALA A 97 10.65 -14.33 29.43
C ALA A 97 11.98 -14.77 28.79
N ASP A 98 12.23 -16.09 28.68
CA ASP A 98 13.34 -16.64 27.89
C ASP A 98 13.04 -16.50 26.38
N ALA A 99 13.34 -15.31 25.85
CA ALA A 99 13.08 -14.92 24.48
C ALA A 99 14.26 -14.11 23.91
N VAL A 100 14.31 -14.00 22.58
CA VAL A 100 15.23 -13.12 21.86
C VAL A 100 14.45 -12.22 20.92
N TYR A 101 14.95 -11.01 20.69
CA TYR A 101 14.40 -10.06 19.74
C TYR A 101 15.29 -10.02 18.49
N VAL A 102 14.68 -10.12 17.33
CA VAL A 102 15.33 -9.97 16.02
C VAL A 102 14.82 -8.69 15.40
N CYS A 103 15.73 -7.76 15.12
CA CYS A 103 15.45 -6.45 14.56
C CYS A 103 15.85 -6.43 13.07
N GLU A 104 14.92 -5.97 12.24
CA GLU A 104 15.06 -5.91 10.78
C GLU A 104 14.53 -4.56 10.27
N HIS A 105 15.35 -3.83 9.51
CA HIS A 105 14.97 -2.55 8.91
C HIS A 105 14.57 -2.72 7.45
N PHE A 106 13.55 -1.99 7.02
CA PHE A 106 12.98 -2.06 5.68
C PHE A 106 12.90 -0.67 5.05
N ILE A 107 13.21 -0.61 3.75
CA ILE A 107 12.94 0.54 2.89
C ILE A 107 12.02 0.04 1.76
N GLY A 108 10.76 0.46 1.79
CA GLY A 108 9.71 -0.15 0.96
C GLY A 108 9.53 -1.62 1.31
N ASN A 109 9.61 -2.49 0.30
CA ASN A 109 9.54 -3.94 0.48
C ASN A 109 10.92 -4.60 0.57
N ASP A 110 12.00 -3.82 0.46
CA ASP A 110 13.34 -4.35 0.45
C ASP A 110 13.86 -4.43 1.88
N ARG A 111 14.13 -5.67 2.31
CA ARG A 111 14.78 -5.95 3.58
C ARG A 111 16.24 -5.56 3.47
N GLU A 112 16.69 -4.72 4.39
CA GLU A 112 18.12 -4.43 4.50
C GLU A 112 18.89 -5.65 5.00
N ASN A 113 20.10 -5.84 4.48
CA ASN A 113 20.90 -7.04 4.78
C ASN A 113 21.36 -7.13 6.25
N GLN A 114 21.08 -6.11 7.06
CA GLN A 114 21.45 -6.04 8.46
C GLN A 114 20.35 -6.59 9.35
N ILE A 115 20.71 -7.62 10.13
CA ILE A 115 19.85 -8.25 11.12
C ILE A 115 20.55 -8.13 12.46
N SER A 116 19.89 -7.49 13.42
CA SER A 116 20.39 -7.35 14.79
C SER A 116 19.62 -8.28 15.73
N VAL A 117 20.30 -8.86 16.73
CA VAL A 117 19.69 -9.76 17.71
C VAL A 117 19.97 -9.27 19.11
N PHE A 118 18.92 -9.11 19.91
CA PHE A 118 18.97 -8.55 21.26
C PHE A 118 18.24 -9.45 22.27
N PHE A 119 18.56 -9.28 23.55
CA PHE A 119 17.87 -9.95 24.66
C PHE A 119 16.87 -9.05 25.37
N ASP A 120 16.87 -7.76 25.03
CA ASP A 120 16.11 -6.72 25.69
C ASP A 120 15.51 -5.75 24.66
N ILE A 121 14.25 -5.37 24.87
CA ILE A 121 13.52 -4.52 23.93
C ILE A 121 14.09 -3.08 23.91
N ASP A 122 14.59 -2.57 25.03
CA ASP A 122 15.15 -1.21 25.07
C ASP A 122 16.44 -1.12 24.24
N GLU A 123 17.14 -2.24 24.04
CA GLU A 123 18.27 -2.31 23.11
C GLU A 123 17.81 -2.26 21.64
N CYS A 124 16.71 -2.92 21.29
CA CYS A 124 16.15 -2.83 19.94
C CYS A 124 15.65 -1.41 19.62
N LEU A 125 14.96 -0.75 20.55
CA LEU A 125 14.47 0.62 20.34
C LEU A 125 15.62 1.62 20.15
N LYS A 126 16.76 1.40 20.83
CA LYS A 126 17.99 2.18 20.58
C LYS A 126 18.58 1.90 19.20
N ASP A 127 18.51 0.65 18.74
CA ASP A 127 18.96 0.25 17.40
C ASP A 127 18.16 0.97 16.30
N ILE A 128 16.82 1.08 16.45
CA ILE A 128 15.97 1.88 15.55
C ILE A 128 16.48 3.32 15.45
N SER A 129 16.61 3.97 16.61
CA SER A 129 17.04 5.37 16.68
C SER A 129 18.43 5.58 16.10
N TYR A 130 19.34 4.63 16.35
CA TYR A 130 20.70 4.67 15.83
C TYR A 130 20.73 4.47 14.32
N TYR A 131 20.08 3.42 13.81
CA TYR A 131 20.08 3.05 12.40
C TYR A 131 19.52 4.16 11.53
N TRP A 132 18.35 4.69 11.88
CA TRP A 132 17.70 5.73 11.07
C TRP A 132 18.34 7.11 11.23
N SER A 133 19.18 7.34 12.26
CA SER A 133 19.89 8.62 12.42
C SER A 133 20.98 8.89 11.37
N ASP A 134 21.42 7.86 10.66
CA ASP A 134 22.41 7.97 9.58
C ASP A 134 21.78 8.40 8.24
N PHE A 135 20.45 8.45 8.14
CA PHE A 135 19.72 8.83 6.93
C PHE A 135 19.25 10.29 7.00
N ASP A 136 19.20 10.96 5.85
CA ASP A 136 18.58 12.28 5.76
C ASP A 136 17.06 12.12 6.01
N PRO A 137 16.45 12.90 6.92
CA PRO A 137 15.00 12.91 7.09
C PRO A 137 14.22 13.16 5.79
N GLU A 138 14.82 13.85 4.81
CA GLU A 138 14.21 14.03 3.48
C GLU A 138 14.22 12.75 2.63
N ASP A 139 15.13 11.81 2.91
CA ASP A 139 15.23 10.50 2.26
C ASP A 139 14.35 9.43 2.95
N LEU A 140 14.04 9.63 4.24
CA LEU A 140 13.10 8.83 5.04
C LEU A 140 11.64 9.11 4.66
N THR A 141 11.32 8.91 3.38
CA THR A 141 9.96 8.99 2.84
C THR A 141 9.22 7.66 2.99
N ASP A 142 7.89 7.70 2.79
CA ASP A 142 6.93 6.58 2.87
C ASP A 142 7.54 5.20 2.56
N GLY A 143 7.26 4.24 3.45
CA GLY A 143 7.69 2.85 3.35
C GLY A 143 8.93 2.49 4.17
N VAL A 144 9.44 3.35 5.04
CA VAL A 144 10.47 2.95 6.03
C VAL A 144 9.80 2.38 7.28
N THR A 145 10.19 1.18 7.69
CA THR A 145 9.68 0.55 8.91
C THR A 145 10.74 -0.34 9.53
N THR A 146 10.71 -0.50 10.85
CA THR A 146 11.49 -1.52 11.56
C THR A 146 10.57 -2.60 12.07
N VAL A 147 10.85 -3.83 11.69
CA VAL A 147 10.16 -5.00 12.22
C VAL A 147 11.01 -5.61 13.32
N ILE A 148 10.47 -5.64 14.54
CA ILE A 148 11.09 -6.37 15.64
C ILE A 148 10.26 -7.62 15.95
N THR A 149 10.86 -8.79 15.72
CA THR A 149 10.25 -10.08 16.00
C THR A 149 10.81 -10.66 17.30
N ARG A 150 9.94 -10.84 18.30
CA ARG A 150 10.26 -11.54 19.54
C ARG A 150 10.01 -13.04 19.39
N HIS A 151 11.06 -13.85 19.48
CA HIS A 151 10.98 -15.31 19.44
C HIS A 151 11.01 -15.92 20.84
N PHE A 152 9.96 -16.65 21.20
CA PHE A 152 9.88 -17.38 22.46
C PHE A 152 10.57 -18.74 22.34
N ARG A 153 11.49 -19.03 23.26
CA ARG A 153 12.29 -20.26 23.19
C ARG A 153 11.49 -21.53 23.47
N GLU A 154 10.54 -21.45 24.40
CA GLU A 154 9.83 -22.63 24.92
C GLU A 154 8.84 -23.23 23.92
N ASN A 155 8.09 -22.40 23.19
CA ASN A 155 6.95 -22.83 22.39
C ASN A 155 7.07 -22.50 20.89
N LYS A 156 8.22 -21.97 20.44
CA LYS A 156 8.46 -21.54 19.04
C LYS A 156 7.43 -20.56 18.49
N SER A 157 6.66 -19.91 19.35
CA SER A 157 5.82 -18.78 18.96
C SER A 157 6.67 -17.53 18.75
N CYS A 158 6.15 -16.57 18.01
CA CYS A 158 6.71 -15.24 17.99
C CYS A 158 5.63 -14.17 17.85
N ILE A 159 5.98 -12.99 18.36
CA ILE A 159 5.19 -11.77 18.19
C ILE A 159 6.06 -10.80 17.41
N GLN A 160 5.48 -10.21 16.38
CA GLN A 160 6.12 -9.25 15.51
C GLN A 160 5.45 -7.89 15.71
N VAL A 161 6.26 -6.87 15.90
CA VAL A 161 5.81 -5.49 16.04
C VAL A 161 6.53 -4.64 15.01
N GLU A 162 5.76 -3.87 14.25
CA GLU A 162 6.27 -2.87 13.31
C GLU A 162 6.37 -1.52 14.00
N TYR A 163 7.49 -0.85 13.81
CA TYR A 163 7.82 0.45 14.38
C TYR A 163 8.17 1.43 13.29
N ASN A 164 7.65 2.64 13.41
CA ASN A 164 8.14 3.75 12.61
C ASN A 164 9.51 4.25 13.11
N THR A 165 10.07 5.25 12.43
CA THR A 165 11.37 5.85 12.74
C THR A 165 11.42 6.55 14.11
N ASP A 166 10.25 6.96 14.64
CA ASP A 166 10.09 7.57 15.96
C ASP A 166 9.90 6.53 17.09
N CYS A 167 10.08 5.24 16.79
CA CYS A 167 9.85 4.12 17.72
C CYS A 167 8.39 3.99 18.20
N ALA A 168 7.43 4.55 17.46
CA ALA A 168 6.01 4.32 17.71
C ALA A 168 5.55 3.05 16.99
N VAL A 169 4.67 2.28 17.64
CA VAL A 169 4.13 1.03 17.07
C VAL A 169 3.14 1.35 15.95
N GLU A 170 3.27 0.69 14.81
CA GLU A 170 2.38 0.80 13.65
C GLU A 170 1.42 -0.40 13.56
N SER A 171 1.91 -1.59 13.89
CA SER A 171 1.14 -2.83 13.90
C SER A 171 1.74 -3.87 14.85
N VAL A 172 0.91 -4.81 15.28
CA VAL A 172 1.34 -5.99 16.05
C VAL A 172 0.63 -7.23 15.53
N ARG A 173 1.37 -8.33 15.39
CA ARG A 173 0.82 -9.63 14.97
C ARG A 173 1.62 -10.78 15.57
N ALA A 174 1.08 -11.99 15.53
CA ALA A 174 1.78 -13.17 16.01
C ALA A 174 1.72 -14.32 15.00
N TRP A 175 2.90 -14.85 14.64
CA TRP A 175 2.97 -16.00 13.73
C TRP A 175 4.32 -16.73 13.79
N PRO A 176 4.40 -17.96 14.35
CA PRO A 176 3.31 -18.71 14.98
C PRO A 176 2.83 -18.06 16.28
N LYS A 177 1.51 -18.08 16.54
CA LYS A 177 0.92 -17.46 17.73
C LYS A 177 1.29 -18.19 19.04
N PRO A 178 1.29 -17.50 20.20
CA PRO A 178 1.31 -18.16 21.51
C PRO A 178 0.12 -19.12 21.69
N GLU A 179 0.34 -20.24 22.37
CA GLU A 179 -0.69 -21.29 22.60
C GLU A 179 -1.97 -20.74 23.25
N GLU A 180 -1.82 -19.77 24.15
CA GLU A 180 -2.95 -19.11 24.83
C GLU A 180 -3.85 -18.29 23.90
N LEU A 181 -3.37 -17.98 22.69
CA LEU A 181 -4.12 -17.29 21.64
C LEU A 181 -4.55 -18.22 20.51
N TRP A 182 -4.27 -19.53 20.58
CA TRP A 182 -4.76 -20.51 19.60
C TRP A 182 -6.24 -20.80 19.79
N ASN A 183 -7.06 -19.88 19.30
CA ASN A 183 -8.50 -20.06 19.21
C ASN A 183 -9.04 -19.38 17.96
N GLU A 184 -10.18 -19.90 17.50
CA GLU A 184 -10.81 -19.50 16.25
C GLU A 184 -11.23 -18.01 16.23
N GLU A 185 -11.56 -17.43 17.38
CA GLU A 185 -11.95 -16.02 17.49
C GLU A 185 -10.74 -15.09 17.32
N CYS A 186 -9.61 -15.42 17.95
CA CYS A 186 -8.35 -14.69 17.76
C CYS A 186 -7.83 -14.78 16.31
N ASP A 187 -7.93 -15.96 15.69
CA ASP A 187 -7.51 -16.14 14.30
C ASP A 187 -8.38 -15.34 13.34
N ASP A 188 -9.69 -15.38 13.52
CA ASP A 188 -10.66 -14.64 12.71
C ASP A 188 -10.53 -13.11 12.89
N LEU A 189 -10.27 -12.62 14.11
CA LEU A 189 -10.04 -11.20 14.34
C LEU A 189 -8.77 -10.70 13.64
N GLU A 190 -7.65 -11.40 13.82
CA GLU A 190 -6.33 -10.96 13.32
C GLU A 190 -6.16 -11.16 11.81
N LEU A 191 -6.71 -12.23 11.23
CA LEU A 191 -6.42 -12.63 9.85
C LEU A 191 -7.58 -12.40 8.86
N SER A 192 -8.77 -12.10 9.34
CA SER A 192 -9.98 -12.19 8.50
C SER A 192 -10.94 -11.02 8.69
N PHE A 193 -11.02 -10.43 9.88
CA PHE A 193 -12.04 -9.41 10.15
C PHE A 193 -11.97 -8.23 9.20
N PHE A 194 -10.85 -7.51 9.14
CA PHE A 194 -10.74 -6.35 8.25
C PHE A 194 -10.45 -6.74 6.79
N ASP A 195 -9.59 -7.74 6.57
CA ASP A 195 -9.23 -8.21 5.23
C ASP A 195 -10.42 -8.79 4.47
N GLY A 196 -11.39 -9.39 5.17
CA GLY A 196 -12.61 -9.95 4.62
C GLY A 196 -13.69 -8.92 4.28
N LEU A 197 -13.45 -7.62 4.49
CA LEU A 197 -14.38 -6.54 4.15
C LEU A 197 -14.17 -6.04 2.72
N TRP A 198 -15.23 -5.54 2.10
CA TRP A 198 -15.20 -4.92 0.78
C TRP A 198 -16.13 -3.71 0.75
N PHE A 199 -15.72 -2.65 0.04
CA PHE A 199 -16.48 -1.41 -0.05
C PHE A 199 -16.46 -0.83 -1.47
N ASP A 200 -17.50 -0.07 -1.80
CA ASP A 200 -17.66 0.70 -3.04
C ASP A 200 -17.55 2.21 -2.76
N PHE A 201 -16.34 2.68 -2.46
CA PHE A 201 -16.07 4.10 -2.28
C PHE A 201 -16.03 4.80 -3.65
N PRO A 202 -16.66 5.99 -3.79
CA PRO A 202 -16.51 6.82 -4.97
C PRO A 202 -15.04 7.19 -5.22
N THR A 203 -14.59 7.08 -6.47
CA THR A 203 -13.22 7.47 -6.87
C THR A 203 -13.23 8.58 -7.92
N PRO A 204 -12.20 9.44 -7.97
CA PRO A 204 -12.12 10.53 -8.94
C PRO A 204 -11.66 10.08 -10.35
N PHE A 205 -11.35 8.80 -10.54
CA PHE A 205 -10.64 8.30 -11.71
C PHE A 205 -11.55 8.05 -12.90
N LYS A 206 -10.95 8.03 -14.10
CA LYS A 206 -11.60 7.65 -15.35
C LYS A 206 -10.71 6.75 -16.18
N LYS A 207 -11.33 5.94 -17.04
CA LYS A 207 -10.63 5.12 -18.01
C LYS A 207 -9.61 5.95 -18.81
N GLY A 208 -8.39 5.43 -18.87
CA GLY A 208 -7.22 6.02 -19.49
C GLY A 208 -6.46 7.01 -18.62
N ASP A 209 -6.89 7.32 -17.40
CA ASP A 209 -6.06 8.11 -16.49
C ASP A 209 -4.77 7.36 -16.12
N ILE A 210 -3.71 8.12 -15.88
CA ILE A 210 -2.44 7.57 -15.41
C ILE A 210 -2.43 7.73 -13.90
N ILE A 211 -2.47 6.62 -13.18
CA ILE A 211 -2.50 6.58 -11.72
C ILE A 211 -1.33 5.74 -11.20
N CYS A 212 -1.02 5.82 -9.92
CA CYS A 212 -0.01 5.01 -9.24
C CYS A 212 -0.42 4.81 -7.78
N ARG A 213 0.20 3.86 -7.08
CA ARG A 213 0.06 3.79 -5.61
C ARG A 213 0.64 5.07 -4.99
N TYR A 214 0.10 5.49 -3.85
CA TYR A 214 0.59 6.68 -3.15
C TYR A 214 2.07 6.55 -2.76
N THR A 215 2.50 5.35 -2.38
CA THR A 215 3.91 4.98 -2.10
C THR A 215 4.83 5.18 -3.31
N ASP A 216 4.31 4.92 -4.52
CA ASP A 216 5.08 4.98 -5.76
C ASP A 216 5.15 6.42 -6.32
N SER A 217 4.31 7.31 -5.79
CA SER A 217 4.09 8.65 -6.35
C SER A 217 5.30 9.58 -6.23
N ALA A 218 6.21 9.32 -5.28
CA ALA A 218 7.40 10.11 -5.01
C ALA A 218 8.67 9.55 -5.67
N LYS A 219 8.81 8.22 -5.74
CA LYS A 219 10.12 7.59 -6.03
C LYS A 219 10.42 7.38 -7.50
N GLY A 220 9.42 7.48 -8.39
CA GLY A 220 9.64 7.45 -9.84
C GLY A 220 10.19 6.13 -10.39
N ASP A 221 10.86 5.29 -9.62
CA ASP A 221 11.81 4.27 -10.10
C ASP A 221 11.50 2.85 -9.64
N GLU A 222 10.32 2.59 -9.07
CA GLU A 222 9.92 1.22 -8.76
C GLU A 222 9.56 0.47 -10.04
N TYR A 223 10.53 -0.31 -10.53
CA TYR A 223 10.32 -1.32 -11.55
C TYR A 223 10.07 -2.67 -10.87
N GLY A 224 8.94 -3.29 -11.21
CA GLY A 224 8.55 -4.61 -10.71
C GLY A 224 7.20 -5.01 -11.27
N PHE A 225 6.82 -6.27 -11.04
CA PHE A 225 5.50 -6.74 -11.44
C PHE A 225 4.42 -6.00 -10.64
N CYS A 226 3.48 -5.37 -11.33
CA CYS A 226 2.44 -4.49 -10.75
C CYS A 226 2.97 -3.30 -9.94
N LYS A 227 4.18 -2.80 -10.24
CA LYS A 227 4.75 -1.60 -9.60
C LYS A 227 4.76 -0.40 -10.55
N GLY A 228 4.66 0.80 -9.98
CA GLY A 228 4.77 2.05 -10.73
C GLY A 228 3.47 2.49 -11.41
N PRO A 229 3.56 3.38 -12.42
CA PRO A 229 2.38 3.96 -13.04
C PRO A 229 1.55 2.92 -13.83
N ILE A 230 0.24 3.07 -13.76
CA ILE A 230 -0.74 2.27 -14.49
C ILE A 230 -1.60 3.20 -15.35
N VAL A 231 -1.79 2.85 -16.62
CA VAL A 231 -2.86 3.45 -17.43
C VAL A 231 -4.14 2.68 -17.12
N LEU A 232 -5.06 3.34 -16.42
CA LEU A 232 -6.29 2.75 -15.91
C LEU A 232 -7.18 2.25 -17.04
N GLU A 233 -7.56 0.98 -17.01
CA GLU A 233 -8.59 0.41 -17.89
C GLU A 233 -9.95 0.42 -17.19
N GLY A 234 -9.99 0.02 -15.92
CA GLY A 234 -11.21 -0.03 -15.12
C GLY A 234 -10.98 -0.38 -13.66
N LEU A 235 -12.03 -0.22 -12.84
CA LEU A 235 -12.10 -0.76 -11.47
C LEU A 235 -13.06 -1.94 -11.44
N LEU A 236 -12.92 -2.86 -10.48
CA LEU A 236 -13.88 -3.97 -10.33
C LEU A 236 -15.32 -3.47 -10.24
N THR A 237 -15.56 -2.40 -9.47
CA THR A 237 -16.88 -1.78 -9.30
C THR A 237 -17.51 -1.30 -10.61
N TRP A 238 -16.69 -0.87 -11.58
CA TRP A 238 -17.15 -0.47 -12.92
C TRP A 238 -17.60 -1.69 -13.72
N TYR A 239 -16.80 -2.77 -13.71
CA TYR A 239 -17.16 -4.01 -14.40
C TYR A 239 -18.40 -4.67 -13.80
N LEU A 240 -18.51 -4.72 -12.46
CA LEU A 240 -19.70 -5.22 -11.77
C LEU A 240 -20.95 -4.42 -12.12
N SER A 241 -20.81 -3.10 -12.29
CA SER A 241 -21.90 -2.23 -12.72
C SER A 241 -22.32 -2.50 -14.17
N ASP A 242 -21.34 -2.70 -15.06
CA ASP A 242 -21.57 -2.97 -16.49
C ASP A 242 -22.19 -4.36 -16.75
N ASP A 243 -21.78 -5.38 -15.98
CA ASP A 243 -22.36 -6.74 -16.05
C ASP A 243 -23.83 -6.78 -15.61
N GLY A 244 -24.25 -5.78 -14.83
CA GLY A 244 -25.62 -5.52 -14.46
C GLY A 244 -25.84 -5.47 -12.94
N PRO A 245 -27.01 -4.97 -12.50
CA PRO A 245 -27.25 -4.61 -11.10
C PRO A 245 -27.20 -5.79 -10.13
N ARG A 246 -27.27 -7.04 -10.61
CA ARG A 246 -27.16 -8.23 -9.77
C ARG A 246 -25.73 -8.51 -9.32
N SER A 247 -24.73 -8.22 -10.17
CA SER A 247 -23.32 -8.47 -9.86
C SER A 247 -22.82 -7.50 -8.80
N LEU A 248 -23.03 -6.19 -8.96
CA LEU A 248 -22.67 -5.23 -7.92
C LEU A 248 -23.44 -5.47 -6.61
N LYS A 249 -24.73 -5.82 -6.72
CA LYS A 249 -25.55 -6.10 -5.53
C LYS A 249 -25.03 -7.29 -4.72
N SER A 250 -24.50 -8.34 -5.36
CA SER A 250 -23.95 -9.48 -4.61
C SER A 250 -22.71 -9.11 -3.78
N TYR A 251 -21.94 -8.10 -4.19
CA TYR A 251 -20.81 -7.56 -3.41
C TYR A 251 -21.29 -6.65 -2.27
N ILE A 252 -22.29 -5.80 -2.54
CA ILE A 252 -22.90 -4.92 -1.54
C ILE A 252 -23.58 -5.74 -0.43
N ASP A 253 -24.31 -6.80 -0.79
CA ASP A 253 -25.07 -7.66 0.13
C ASP A 253 -24.16 -8.68 0.86
N GLY A 254 -22.85 -8.69 0.60
CA GLY A 254 -21.88 -9.56 1.29
C GLY A 254 -21.73 -10.97 0.73
N GLU A 255 -22.42 -11.32 -0.36
CA GLU A 255 -22.30 -12.64 -0.98
C GLU A 255 -20.92 -12.87 -1.64
N ASN A 256 -20.23 -11.81 -2.03
CA ASN A 256 -18.90 -11.81 -2.63
C ASN A 256 -18.08 -10.60 -2.14
N GLY A 257 -16.79 -10.60 -2.45
CA GLY A 257 -15.93 -9.45 -2.19
C GLY A 257 -15.22 -9.52 -0.85
N ASP A 258 -13.91 -9.37 -0.89
CA ASP A 258 -13.05 -8.99 0.22
C ASP A 258 -12.11 -7.83 -0.18
N THR A 259 -11.14 -7.47 0.65
CA THR A 259 -10.27 -6.32 0.37
C THR A 259 -9.45 -6.52 -0.92
N THR A 260 -9.13 -7.76 -1.29
CA THR A 260 -8.39 -8.07 -2.52
C THR A 260 -9.22 -7.82 -3.79
N ASP A 261 -10.56 -7.88 -3.67
CA ASP A 261 -11.50 -7.52 -4.72
C ASP A 261 -11.71 -6.00 -4.88
N MET A 262 -11.04 -5.15 -4.10
CA MET A 262 -11.02 -3.70 -4.33
C MET A 262 -10.04 -3.36 -5.47
N THR A 263 -10.20 -4.02 -6.62
CA THR A 263 -9.18 -4.15 -7.67
C THR A 263 -9.18 -3.02 -8.69
N VAL A 264 -7.97 -2.66 -9.12
CA VAL A 264 -7.64 -1.74 -10.22
C VAL A 264 -7.10 -2.55 -11.40
N TYR A 265 -7.65 -2.34 -12.59
CA TYR A 265 -7.21 -3.00 -13.83
C TYR A 265 -6.61 -1.99 -14.78
N GLY A 266 -5.50 -2.35 -15.43
CA GLY A 266 -4.91 -1.47 -16.42
C GLY A 266 -3.62 -2.00 -17.02
N TYR A 267 -2.84 -1.08 -17.56
CA TYR A 267 -1.61 -1.38 -18.26
C TYR A 267 -0.40 -0.80 -17.54
N PHE A 268 0.51 -1.69 -17.16
CA PHE A 268 1.81 -1.38 -16.60
C PHE A 268 2.89 -1.43 -17.69
N MET A 269 4.07 -0.91 -17.37
CA MET A 269 5.23 -0.95 -18.27
C MET A 269 6.47 -1.44 -17.52
N PHE A 270 7.18 -2.41 -18.08
CA PHE A 270 8.51 -2.81 -17.61
C PHE A 270 9.54 -1.72 -17.89
N GLU A 271 10.71 -1.82 -17.26
CA GLU A 271 11.82 -0.89 -17.46
C GLU A 271 12.27 -0.79 -18.91
N ASP A 272 12.24 -1.91 -19.64
CA ASP A 272 12.57 -2.01 -21.06
C ASP A 272 11.51 -1.41 -22.00
N GLY A 273 10.36 -0.96 -21.47
CA GLY A 273 9.27 -0.35 -22.21
C GLY A 273 8.19 -1.32 -22.68
N HIS A 274 8.28 -2.62 -22.37
CA HIS A 274 7.22 -3.57 -22.67
C HIS A 274 5.97 -3.29 -21.82
N ILE A 275 4.84 -3.10 -22.50
CA ILE A 275 3.53 -2.91 -21.85
C ILE A 275 2.88 -4.27 -21.60
N TYR A 276 2.32 -4.45 -20.41
CA TYR A 276 1.52 -5.62 -20.05
C TYR A 276 0.24 -5.20 -19.34
N ARG A 277 -0.82 -5.99 -19.52
CA ARG A 277 -2.10 -5.78 -18.83
C ARG A 277 -2.10 -6.62 -17.57
N GLU A 278 -2.42 -6.02 -16.43
CA GLU A 278 -2.53 -6.71 -15.15
C GLU A 278 -3.47 -5.94 -14.21
N CYS A 279 -3.70 -6.51 -13.03
CA CYS A 279 -4.44 -5.89 -11.95
C CYS A 279 -3.60 -5.71 -10.68
N THR A 280 -4.05 -4.79 -9.83
CA THR A 280 -3.54 -4.58 -8.48
C THR A 280 -4.70 -4.34 -7.52
N ASP A 281 -4.54 -4.72 -6.27
CA ASP A 281 -5.54 -4.59 -5.22
C ASP A 281 -5.54 -3.21 -4.56
N ASN A 282 -6.58 -2.98 -3.77
CA ASN A 282 -6.91 -1.78 -3.02
C ASN A 282 -6.84 -0.46 -3.80
N TYR A 283 -7.91 -0.15 -4.56
CA TYR A 283 -8.02 1.12 -5.28
C TYR A 283 -7.97 2.36 -4.36
N MET A 284 -8.16 2.21 -3.04
CA MET A 284 -8.08 3.32 -2.06
C MET A 284 -6.66 3.84 -1.87
N ASP A 285 -5.65 3.08 -2.29
CA ASP A 285 -4.24 3.48 -2.25
C ASP A 285 -3.77 4.17 -3.53
N MET A 286 -4.64 4.35 -4.53
CA MET A 286 -4.27 4.93 -5.82
C MET A 286 -4.37 6.46 -5.83
N GLU A 287 -3.49 7.12 -6.56
CA GLU A 287 -3.47 8.57 -6.82
C GLU A 287 -3.16 8.87 -8.29
N PHE A 288 -3.43 10.09 -8.75
CA PHE A 288 -2.95 10.54 -10.05
C PHE A 288 -1.43 10.55 -10.08
N TYR A 289 -0.86 9.93 -11.12
CA TYR A 289 0.59 9.94 -11.33
C TYR A 289 1.06 11.35 -11.69
N ARG A 290 2.05 11.85 -10.95
CA ARG A 290 2.65 13.19 -11.13
C ARG A 290 4.15 13.14 -11.39
N GLY A 291 4.72 11.95 -11.54
CA GLY A 291 6.14 11.76 -11.77
C GLY A 291 6.60 12.12 -13.19
N PRO A 292 7.90 11.91 -13.48
CA PRO A 292 8.50 12.32 -14.75
C PRO A 292 7.86 11.68 -15.98
N SER A 293 7.64 12.50 -17.01
CA SER A 293 7.19 12.06 -18.34
C SER A 293 8.33 12.18 -19.37
N THR A 294 9.48 11.58 -19.06
CA THR A 294 10.72 11.64 -19.88
C THR A 294 11.13 10.26 -20.38
N GLY A 295 12.04 10.20 -21.36
CA GLY A 295 12.55 8.94 -21.92
C GLY A 295 11.43 8.00 -22.37
N ILE A 296 11.53 6.73 -21.95
CA ILE A 296 10.54 5.68 -22.22
C ILE A 296 9.19 5.93 -21.52
N ARG A 297 9.14 6.67 -20.40
CA ARG A 297 7.91 6.97 -19.64
C ARG A 297 6.92 7.84 -20.40
N ARG A 298 7.37 8.54 -21.46
CA ARG A 298 6.46 9.21 -22.41
C ARG A 298 5.45 8.25 -23.04
N MET A 299 5.75 6.94 -23.06
CA MET A 299 4.84 5.91 -23.54
C MET A 299 3.52 5.86 -22.74
N TYR A 300 3.53 6.14 -21.43
CA TYR A 300 2.30 6.18 -20.62
C TYR A 300 1.31 7.24 -21.14
N LYS A 301 1.80 8.40 -21.58
CA LYS A 301 0.97 9.44 -22.19
C LYS A 301 0.38 9.00 -23.53
N ALA A 302 1.18 8.33 -24.37
CA ALA A 302 0.71 7.81 -25.65
C ALA A 302 -0.35 6.72 -25.44
N LEU A 303 -0.11 5.79 -24.51
CA LEU A 303 -1.05 4.72 -24.16
C LEU A 303 -2.34 5.30 -23.54
N SER A 304 -2.24 6.24 -22.61
CA SER A 304 -3.37 6.98 -22.03
C SER A 304 -4.23 7.62 -23.13
N SER A 305 -3.61 8.34 -24.06
CA SER A 305 -4.31 9.00 -25.17
C SER A 305 -5.01 7.98 -26.09
N TYR A 306 -4.37 6.84 -26.35
CA TYR A 306 -4.96 5.75 -27.14
C TYR A 306 -6.18 5.14 -26.43
N ILE A 307 -6.06 4.81 -25.13
CA ILE A 307 -7.16 4.25 -24.34
C ILE A 307 -8.34 5.23 -24.22
N LYS A 308 -8.06 6.54 -24.18
CA LYS A 308 -9.09 7.60 -24.20
C LYS A 308 -9.73 7.80 -25.58
N GLY A 309 -9.13 7.26 -26.64
CA GLY A 309 -9.56 7.45 -28.03
C GLY A 309 -9.12 8.77 -28.65
N ASP A 310 -8.18 9.48 -28.01
CA ASP A 310 -7.64 10.76 -28.48
C ASP A 310 -6.64 10.58 -29.66
N ILE A 311 -6.04 9.40 -29.77
CA ILE A 311 -5.16 9.01 -30.89
C ILE A 311 -5.54 7.63 -31.42
N GLU A 312 -5.32 7.42 -32.72
CA GLU A 312 -5.53 6.11 -33.36
C GLU A 312 -4.39 5.12 -33.04
N LEU A 313 -4.70 3.83 -33.20
CA LEU A 313 -3.75 2.73 -32.99
C LEU A 313 -2.44 2.93 -33.78
N GLU A 314 -2.54 3.42 -35.01
CA GLU A 314 -1.37 3.66 -35.86
C GLU A 314 -0.39 4.65 -35.21
N LEU A 315 -0.89 5.80 -34.74
CA LEU A 315 -0.05 6.81 -34.08
C LEU A 315 0.53 6.30 -32.77
N PHE A 316 -0.24 5.52 -32.01
CA PHE A 316 0.26 4.87 -30.80
C PHE A 316 1.42 3.91 -31.08
N LEU A 317 1.29 3.05 -32.09
CA LEU A 317 2.35 2.10 -32.48
C LEU A 317 3.61 2.81 -32.98
N TYR A 318 3.46 3.92 -33.71
CA TYR A 318 4.60 4.76 -34.10
C TYR A 318 5.29 5.38 -32.88
N ALA A 319 4.53 5.96 -31.95
CA ALA A 319 5.07 6.54 -30.72
C ALA A 319 5.81 5.49 -29.89
N GLN A 320 5.21 4.30 -29.70
CA GLN A 320 5.84 3.19 -29.01
C GLN A 320 7.18 2.82 -29.66
N ARG A 321 7.21 2.62 -30.98
CA ARG A 321 8.44 2.27 -31.69
C ARG A 321 9.53 3.33 -31.53
N MET A 322 9.17 4.61 -31.60
CA MET A 322 10.12 5.71 -31.41
C MET A 322 10.71 5.69 -30.00
N PHE A 323 9.88 5.56 -28.96
CA PHE A 323 10.37 5.55 -27.58
C PHE A 323 11.23 4.32 -27.27
N MET A 324 10.90 3.15 -27.81
CA MET A 324 11.72 1.94 -27.66
C MET A 324 13.10 2.10 -28.33
N LEU A 325 13.15 2.73 -29.51
CA LEU A 325 14.42 3.00 -30.19
C LEU A 325 15.27 4.04 -29.46
N ASP A 326 14.64 5.10 -28.93
CA ASP A 326 15.31 6.10 -28.09
C ASP A 326 15.95 5.42 -26.87
N LYS A 327 15.18 4.57 -26.16
CA LYS A 327 15.70 3.84 -24.99
C LYS A 327 16.84 2.88 -25.36
N GLN A 328 16.69 2.11 -26.44
CA GLN A 328 17.76 1.22 -26.90
C GLN A 328 19.05 1.98 -27.24
N LYS A 329 18.92 3.17 -27.82
CA LYS A 329 20.07 4.04 -28.09
C LYS A 329 20.73 4.48 -26.77
N GLU A 330 19.95 4.96 -25.80
CA GLU A 330 20.43 5.35 -24.48
C GLU A 330 21.19 4.19 -23.80
N ASP A 331 20.57 3.02 -23.70
CA ASP A 331 21.13 1.81 -23.06
C ASP A 331 22.45 1.36 -23.72
N PHE A 332 22.51 1.41 -25.06
CA PHE A 332 23.70 1.05 -25.83
C PHE A 332 24.84 2.06 -25.63
N THR A 333 24.53 3.35 -25.63
CA THR A 333 25.54 4.40 -25.43
C THR A 333 26.09 4.42 -24.01
N ALA A 334 25.25 4.16 -22.99
CA ALA A 334 25.66 4.24 -21.60
C ALA A 334 26.55 3.07 -21.14
N ASN A 335 26.33 1.86 -21.66
CA ASN A 335 26.88 0.63 -21.08
C ASN A 335 28.00 -0.04 -21.87
N CYS A 336 28.27 0.38 -23.11
CA CYS A 336 29.12 -0.41 -24.02
C CYS A 336 30.31 0.34 -24.63
N PHE A 337 30.31 1.68 -24.62
CA PHE A 337 31.33 2.46 -25.33
C PHE A 337 31.78 3.66 -24.52
N THR A 338 33.04 4.06 -24.70
CA THR A 338 33.53 5.33 -24.18
C THR A 338 33.02 6.48 -25.05
N ASP A 339 32.91 7.67 -24.46
CA ASP A 339 32.66 8.92 -25.16
C ASP A 339 33.56 9.09 -26.40
N GLU A 340 34.84 8.77 -26.28
CA GLU A 340 35.81 8.80 -27.39
C GLU A 340 35.41 7.83 -28.51
N GLY A 341 35.02 6.59 -28.17
CA GLY A 341 34.56 5.60 -29.14
C GLY A 341 33.29 6.02 -29.86
N LEU A 342 32.35 6.65 -29.15
CA LEU A 342 31.11 7.19 -29.73
C LEU A 342 31.38 8.34 -30.71
N ARG A 343 32.32 9.24 -30.38
CA ARG A 343 32.75 10.32 -31.30
C ARG A 343 33.41 9.76 -32.56
N LEU A 344 34.34 8.81 -32.41
CA LEU A 344 35.00 8.15 -33.56
C LEU A 344 34.01 7.43 -34.48
N ALA A 345 32.90 6.92 -33.93
CA ALA A 345 31.83 6.28 -34.69
C ALA A 345 30.84 7.29 -35.33
N GLY A 346 30.96 8.59 -35.04
CA GLY A 346 30.04 9.63 -35.52
C GLY A 346 28.67 9.62 -34.82
N LEU A 347 28.60 9.07 -33.61
CA LEU A 347 27.37 8.96 -32.80
C LEU A 347 27.25 10.04 -31.72
N MET A 348 28.31 10.80 -31.48
CA MET A 348 28.34 11.94 -30.56
C MET A 348 29.17 13.06 -31.18
N ASP A 349 28.76 14.31 -30.95
CA ASP A 349 29.46 15.48 -31.47
C ASP A 349 30.81 15.69 -30.77
N ASP A 350 31.78 16.24 -31.51
CA ASP A 350 33.05 16.68 -30.93
C ASP A 350 32.80 17.88 -30.00
N PRO A 351 33.51 17.95 -28.85
CA PRO A 351 33.40 19.11 -27.98
C PRO A 351 33.72 20.37 -28.77
N GLN A 352 32.85 21.39 -28.69
CA GLN A 352 33.13 22.69 -29.27
C GLN A 352 34.40 23.24 -28.62
N GLU A 353 35.46 23.44 -29.41
CA GLU A 353 36.63 24.20 -28.98
C GLU A 353 36.21 25.67 -28.82
N ASP A 354 36.21 26.17 -27.58
CA ASP A 354 36.06 27.60 -27.25
C ASP A 354 37.30 28.43 -27.66
#